data_AF-A0A166NXV5-F1
#
_entry.id   AF-A0A166NXV5-F1
#
_cell.length_a   1.000
_cell.length_b   1.000
_cell.length_c   1.000
_cell.angle_alpha   90.00
_cell.angle_beta   90.00
_cell.angle_gamma   90.00
#
_symmetry.space_group_name_H-M   'P 1'
#
loop_
_entity.id
_entity.type
_entity.pdbx_description
1 polymer ?
#
loop_
_entity_poly.entity_id
_entity_poly.type
_entity_poly.pdbx_seq_one_letter_code
_entity_poly.pdbx_strand_id
1 'polypeptide(L)'
;MSVQEKYSALTSSSPRSEVTNVLNTIVNASPFSVDSTSRKKLVQTLINDVHDCGVNKNGKGRLVVNDAAKALLATKMLGKIPAGSEVIGTPANLSLILAIYNSVKGDSEASTEALRCIANAMLLIDTARTAFVSDSVGGGKFAVALLDQSTTPDQLFLASRILFLSTVSSACAPFIQSLVEDKYGNSGTVVDVIGAKLDILTTSFIAGTKMAREAITDILKLIFNLLLHYPKLVDCERQDQIREVEDDDVRVMGDFWSAKLDGLLPPLLRVFKTLPPLSPNPLASPLAECIHSLITIPVSPPLRHIWLGGKPPSRSGTSTPSGAKSNQGPVDRALSAFAAGRRSLSLSRSGSPTSPVSAPIVDIVVRVHELLDATMSHYLPGNIDPDNIKIREMCKAEGETSLDDILSPLVLLVTRLSVADDTTRARFRDILLPADMDRTSSLELRADLLGRCLRLLGSVHHARLKDATGEMLFAICDSNPTTMSAQIGYGNAGGFLFNKGVMSAPTQPSNSTLVTPSGEAINPITGTIQREPIPCDMTDEEREQEAEKLMVLFDRLERSGGIGPGQNPVRQAIAKRSA
;
A
#
# COMPACT_ATOMS: atom_id res chain seq x y z
N MET A 1 -7.20 51.17 -1.19
CA MET A 1 -8.32 50.28 -1.54
C MET A 1 -7.88 48.84 -1.34
N SER A 2 -8.52 48.14 -0.41
CA SER A 2 -8.31 46.71 -0.16
C SER A 2 -8.71 45.90 -1.40
N VAL A 3 -8.22 44.66 -1.51
CA VAL A 3 -8.56 43.78 -2.65
C VAL A 3 -10.08 43.53 -2.72
N GLN A 4 -10.74 43.42 -1.57
CA GLN A 4 -12.19 43.26 -1.49
C GLN A 4 -12.93 44.49 -2.04
N GLU A 5 -12.49 45.70 -1.66
CA GLU A 5 -13.09 46.95 -2.14
C GLU A 5 -12.96 47.10 -3.65
N LYS A 6 -11.78 46.79 -4.20
CA LYS A 6 -11.54 46.83 -5.66
C LYS A 6 -12.48 45.90 -6.41
N TYR A 7 -12.71 44.69 -5.88
CA TYR A 7 -13.65 43.75 -6.50
C TYR A 7 -15.10 44.20 -6.37
N SER A 8 -15.48 44.72 -5.20
CA SER A 8 -16.85 45.17 -4.93
C SER A 8 -17.25 46.40 -5.75
N ALA A 9 -16.27 47.22 -6.15
CA ALA A 9 -16.44 48.38 -7.01
C ALA A 9 -16.70 48.04 -8.48
N LEU A 10 -16.46 46.80 -8.91
CA LEU A 10 -16.77 46.38 -10.28
C LEU A 10 -18.29 46.41 -10.53
N THR A 11 -18.66 46.81 -11.74
CA THR A 11 -20.05 46.85 -12.23
C THR A 11 -20.15 46.20 -13.61
N SER A 12 -21.37 46.04 -14.12
CA SER A 12 -21.58 45.56 -15.50
C SER A 12 -20.95 46.46 -16.56
N SER A 13 -20.74 47.75 -16.25
CA SER A 13 -20.12 48.74 -17.14
C SER A 13 -18.59 48.78 -17.04
N SER A 14 -17.98 48.05 -16.10
CA SER A 14 -16.52 48.06 -15.94
C SER A 14 -15.81 47.42 -17.16
N PRO A 15 -14.70 48.02 -17.65
CA PRO A 15 -13.88 47.44 -18.72
C PRO A 15 -13.42 46.02 -18.38
N ARG A 16 -13.42 45.11 -19.37
CA ARG A 16 -13.00 43.71 -19.16
C ARG A 16 -11.51 43.58 -18.76
N SER A 17 -10.68 44.53 -19.19
CA SER A 17 -9.28 44.63 -18.74
C SER A 17 -9.17 44.93 -17.25
N GLU A 18 -10.03 45.81 -16.73
CA GLU A 18 -10.09 46.12 -15.30
C GLU A 18 -10.56 44.90 -14.48
N VAL A 19 -11.62 44.22 -14.93
CA VAL A 19 -12.11 42.98 -14.28
C VAL A 19 -11.00 41.93 -14.21
N THR A 20 -10.31 41.69 -15.34
CA THR A 20 -9.17 40.75 -15.39
C THR A 20 -8.05 41.18 -14.44
N ASN A 21 -7.69 42.47 -14.38
CA ASN A 21 -6.64 42.97 -13.51
C ASN A 21 -6.98 42.80 -12.02
N VAL A 22 -8.24 43.05 -11.64
CA VAL A 22 -8.70 42.85 -10.27
C VAL A 22 -8.67 41.37 -9.89
N LEU A 23 -9.16 40.48 -10.77
CA LEU A 23 -9.09 39.03 -10.54
C LEU A 23 -7.63 38.54 -10.42
N ASN A 24 -6.74 39.02 -11.29
CA ASN A 24 -5.31 38.71 -11.20
C ASN A 24 -4.67 39.21 -9.90
N THR A 25 -5.12 40.36 -9.39
CA THR A 25 -4.67 40.88 -8.08
C THR A 25 -5.10 39.93 -6.95
N ILE A 26 -6.29 39.33 -7.03
CA ILE A 26 -6.76 38.34 -6.06
C ILE A 26 -5.95 37.04 -6.19
N VAL A 27 -5.76 36.54 -7.41
CA VAL A 27 -5.05 35.29 -7.69
C VAL A 27 -3.60 35.36 -7.21
N ASN A 28 -2.93 36.49 -7.43
CA ASN A 28 -1.52 36.69 -7.07
C ASN A 28 -1.34 37.27 -5.65
N ALA A 29 -2.41 37.50 -4.91
CA ALA A 29 -2.34 38.01 -3.55
C ALA A 29 -1.61 37.02 -2.64
N SER A 30 -0.77 37.53 -1.74
CA SER A 30 -0.18 36.71 -0.68
C SER A 30 -1.28 36.11 0.21
N PRO A 31 -1.15 34.86 0.69
CA PRO A 31 -2.11 34.26 1.60
C PRO A 31 -2.47 35.17 2.78
N PHE A 32 -1.52 35.98 3.28
CA PHE A 32 -1.72 36.82 4.47
C PHE A 32 -2.17 38.25 4.15
N SER A 33 -2.30 38.64 2.88
CA SER A 33 -2.64 40.02 2.51
C SER A 33 -4.14 40.34 2.60
N VAL A 34 -4.99 39.33 2.79
CA VAL A 34 -6.45 39.49 2.96
C VAL A 34 -6.83 38.90 4.31
N ASP A 35 -7.37 39.74 5.20
CA ASP A 35 -7.85 39.33 6.51
C ASP A 35 -9.00 38.32 6.40
N SER A 36 -9.24 37.56 7.48
CA SER A 36 -10.21 36.48 7.49
C SER A 36 -11.64 36.95 7.17
N THR A 37 -12.05 38.12 7.65
CA THR A 37 -13.41 38.64 7.43
C THR A 37 -13.61 39.06 5.99
N SER A 38 -12.66 39.84 5.44
CA SER A 38 -12.69 40.27 4.04
C SER A 38 -12.60 39.08 3.09
N ARG A 39 -11.81 38.06 3.44
CA ARG A 39 -11.70 36.81 2.66
C ARG A 39 -13.04 36.08 2.59
N LYS A 40 -13.72 35.89 3.73
CA LYS A 40 -15.03 35.21 3.76
C LYS A 40 -16.05 35.92 2.88
N LYS A 41 -16.13 37.25 2.99
CA LYS A 41 -17.02 38.09 2.17
C LYS A 41 -16.67 38.01 0.68
N LEU A 42 -15.38 38.10 0.35
CA LEU A 42 -14.90 38.06 -1.03
C LEU A 42 -15.19 36.71 -1.69
N VAL A 43 -14.95 35.60 -0.98
CA VAL A 43 -15.29 34.24 -1.44
C VAL A 43 -16.78 34.12 -1.72
N GLN A 44 -17.64 34.54 -0.78
CA GLN A 44 -19.09 34.48 -0.98
C GLN A 44 -19.53 35.31 -2.19
N THR A 45 -18.96 36.51 -2.36
CA THR A 45 -19.31 37.41 -3.46
C THR A 45 -18.90 36.80 -4.80
N LEU A 46 -17.69 36.24 -4.90
CA LEU A 46 -17.22 35.57 -6.12
C LEU A 46 -18.10 34.37 -6.49
N ILE A 47 -18.46 33.53 -5.52
CA ILE A 47 -19.32 32.36 -5.75
C ILE A 47 -20.68 32.79 -6.31
N ASN A 48 -21.31 33.82 -5.71
CA ASN A 48 -22.59 34.35 -6.17
C ASN A 48 -22.47 34.96 -7.58
N ASP A 49 -21.46 35.81 -7.82
CA ASP A 49 -21.26 36.48 -9.11
C ASP A 49 -21.00 35.46 -10.24
N VAL A 50 -20.24 34.39 -9.98
CA VAL A 50 -20.00 33.33 -10.97
C VAL A 50 -21.26 32.51 -11.25
N HIS A 51 -22.04 32.17 -10.22
CA HIS A 51 -23.33 31.49 -10.40
C HIS A 51 -24.28 32.32 -11.25
N ASP A 52 -24.37 33.61 -10.99
CA ASP A 52 -25.24 34.52 -11.74
C ASP A 52 -24.83 34.63 -13.21
N CYS A 53 -23.55 34.46 -13.55
CA CYS A 53 -23.10 34.39 -14.95
C CYS A 53 -23.63 33.17 -15.69
N GLY A 54 -23.71 32.02 -15.01
CA GLY A 54 -24.18 30.76 -15.59
C GLY A 54 -25.70 30.73 -15.82
N VAL A 55 -26.46 31.40 -14.94
CA VAL A 55 -27.93 31.39 -14.94
C VAL A 55 -28.53 32.61 -15.65
N ASN A 56 -28.01 33.82 -15.39
CA ASN A 56 -28.53 35.07 -15.94
C ASN A 56 -27.74 35.52 -17.17
N LYS A 57 -28.18 35.11 -18.36
CA LYS A 57 -27.66 35.59 -19.66
C LYS A 57 -27.94 37.07 -19.93
N ASN A 58 -28.62 37.77 -19.02
CA ASN A 58 -29.09 39.14 -19.19
C ASN A 58 -28.00 40.23 -19.03
N GLY A 59 -26.73 39.85 -18.77
CA GLY A 59 -25.58 40.76 -18.86
C GLY A 59 -25.50 41.87 -17.80
N LYS A 60 -26.31 41.80 -16.72
CA LYS A 60 -26.35 42.82 -15.66
C LYS A 60 -25.42 42.53 -14.46
N GLY A 61 -24.60 41.47 -14.53
CA GLY A 61 -23.65 41.09 -13.48
C GLY A 61 -22.27 41.74 -13.64
N ARG A 62 -21.43 41.67 -12.60
CA ARG A 62 -20.03 42.14 -12.64
C ARG A 62 -19.17 41.32 -13.61
N LEU A 63 -19.41 40.02 -13.61
CA LEU A 63 -18.69 39.01 -14.38
C LEU A 63 -19.50 38.60 -15.61
N VAL A 64 -18.82 38.04 -16.62
CA VAL A 64 -19.43 37.30 -17.74
C VAL A 64 -18.92 35.86 -17.76
N VAL A 65 -19.52 35.00 -18.60
CA VAL A 65 -19.14 33.58 -18.71
C VAL A 65 -17.64 33.38 -18.94
N ASN A 66 -17.01 34.22 -19.77
CA ASN A 66 -15.57 34.14 -20.05
C ASN A 66 -14.68 34.52 -18.85
N ASP A 67 -15.23 35.20 -17.83
CA ASP A 67 -14.51 35.55 -16.61
C ASP A 67 -14.58 34.40 -15.57
N ALA A 68 -15.44 33.40 -15.78
CA ALA A 68 -15.74 32.34 -14.81
C ALA A 68 -14.49 31.53 -14.40
N ALA A 69 -13.65 31.13 -15.36
CA ALA A 69 -12.42 30.39 -15.07
C ALA A 69 -11.49 31.17 -14.12
N LYS A 70 -11.24 32.45 -14.40
CA LYS A 70 -10.40 33.32 -13.56
C LYS A 70 -11.02 33.60 -12.20
N ALA A 71 -12.35 33.78 -12.13
CA ALA A 71 -13.05 34.01 -10.88
C ALA A 71 -13.08 32.76 -9.98
N LEU A 72 -13.19 31.57 -10.57
CA LEU A 72 -13.06 30.29 -9.85
C LEU A 72 -11.63 30.06 -9.38
N LEU A 73 -10.63 30.38 -10.21
CA LEU A 73 -9.22 30.36 -9.80
C LEU A 73 -8.98 31.30 -8.61
N ALA A 74 -9.54 32.52 -8.63
CA ALA A 74 -9.47 33.45 -7.51
C ALA A 74 -10.13 32.87 -6.24
N THR A 75 -11.31 32.25 -6.38
CA THR A 75 -12.02 31.56 -5.29
C THR A 75 -11.16 30.44 -4.69
N LYS A 76 -10.55 29.60 -5.52
CA LYS A 76 -9.63 28.53 -5.09
C LYS A 76 -8.42 29.09 -4.35
N MET A 77 -7.81 30.17 -4.84
CA MET A 77 -6.66 30.80 -4.19
C MET A 77 -7.01 31.34 -2.81
N LEU A 78 -8.19 31.97 -2.67
CA LEU A 78 -8.70 32.39 -1.37
C LEU A 78 -9.03 31.21 -0.44
N GLY A 79 -9.50 30.10 -1.02
CA GLY A 79 -9.81 28.84 -0.35
C GLY A 79 -8.59 28.03 0.12
N LYS A 80 -7.36 28.40 -0.25
CA LYS A 80 -6.14 27.76 0.31
C LYS A 80 -5.97 27.97 1.82
N ILE A 81 -6.75 28.88 2.41
CA ILE A 81 -6.77 29.17 3.84
C ILE A 81 -8.09 28.68 4.44
N PRO A 82 -8.09 28.09 5.65
CA PRO A 82 -9.30 27.58 6.30
C PRO A 82 -10.45 28.57 6.31
N ALA A 83 -10.21 29.85 6.64
CA ALA A 83 -11.26 30.88 6.65
C ALA A 83 -12.00 31.04 5.31
N GLY A 84 -11.33 30.88 4.17
CA GLY A 84 -11.99 30.90 2.85
C GLY A 84 -12.72 29.59 2.56
N SER A 85 -12.08 28.46 2.89
CA SER A 85 -12.67 27.13 2.70
C SER A 85 -13.90 26.87 3.58
N GLU A 86 -14.00 27.48 4.76
CA GLU A 86 -15.20 27.43 5.61
C GLU A 86 -16.45 27.94 4.87
N VAL A 87 -16.30 28.98 4.05
CA VAL A 87 -17.41 29.54 3.26
C VAL A 87 -17.75 28.61 2.10
N ILE A 88 -16.73 28.15 1.37
CA ILE A 88 -16.89 27.21 0.24
C ILE A 88 -17.58 25.92 0.71
N GLY A 89 -17.18 25.41 1.88
CA GLY A 89 -17.64 24.13 2.44
C GLY A 89 -19.03 24.14 3.05
N THR A 90 -19.76 25.26 3.02
CA THR A 90 -21.16 25.28 3.47
C THR A 90 -22.05 24.51 2.49
N PRO A 91 -23.11 23.79 2.94
CA PRO A 91 -23.99 23.03 2.05
C PRO A 91 -24.55 23.87 0.89
N ALA A 92 -24.98 25.11 1.16
CA ALA A 92 -25.52 26.01 0.15
C ALA A 92 -24.50 26.34 -0.94
N ASN A 93 -23.26 26.68 -0.55
CA ASN A 93 -22.22 27.04 -1.52
C ASN A 93 -21.68 25.82 -2.28
N LEU A 94 -21.61 24.64 -1.65
CA LEU A 94 -21.26 23.40 -2.34
C LEU A 94 -22.28 23.09 -3.45
N SER A 95 -23.58 23.16 -3.15
CA SER A 95 -24.64 23.00 -4.15
C SER A 95 -24.54 24.05 -5.27
N LEU A 96 -24.22 25.31 -4.91
CA LEU A 96 -24.05 26.37 -5.90
C LEU A 96 -22.85 26.13 -6.83
N ILE A 97 -21.73 25.64 -6.29
CA ILE A 97 -20.53 25.34 -7.10
C ILE A 97 -20.78 24.13 -8.02
N LEU A 98 -21.54 23.13 -7.57
CA LEU A 98 -21.98 22.04 -8.44
C LEU A 98 -22.90 22.53 -9.57
N ALA A 99 -23.80 23.48 -9.28
CA ALA A 99 -24.61 24.13 -10.31
C ALA A 99 -23.74 24.94 -11.30
N ILE A 100 -22.76 25.69 -10.79
CA ILE A 100 -21.77 26.40 -11.62
C ILE A 100 -21.05 25.42 -12.54
N TYR A 101 -20.52 24.32 -12.00
CA TYR A 101 -19.84 23.29 -12.79
C TYR A 101 -20.70 22.81 -13.97
N ASN A 102 -21.98 22.52 -13.73
CA ASN A 102 -22.89 22.07 -14.79
C ASN A 102 -23.14 23.16 -15.84
N SER A 103 -23.20 24.44 -15.43
CA SER A 103 -23.37 25.57 -16.34
C SER A 103 -22.14 25.85 -17.22
N VAL A 104 -20.94 25.54 -16.71
CA VAL A 104 -19.65 25.77 -17.40
C VAL A 104 -19.02 24.48 -17.92
N LYS A 105 -19.76 23.37 -18.01
CA LYS A 105 -19.22 22.06 -18.42
C LYS A 105 -18.50 22.06 -19.78
N GLY A 106 -18.83 23.02 -20.66
CA GLY A 106 -18.16 23.21 -21.95
C GLY A 106 -16.79 23.90 -21.87
N ASP A 107 -16.51 24.62 -20.77
CA ASP A 107 -15.22 25.24 -20.49
C ASP A 107 -14.43 24.36 -19.52
N SER A 108 -13.45 23.63 -20.07
CA SER A 108 -12.62 22.71 -19.29
C SER A 108 -11.81 23.40 -18.20
N GLU A 109 -11.43 24.67 -18.36
CA GLU A 109 -10.65 25.39 -17.35
C GLU A 109 -11.55 25.77 -16.17
N ALA A 110 -12.70 26.39 -16.46
CA ALA A 110 -13.68 26.77 -15.45
C ALA A 110 -14.22 25.55 -14.69
N SER A 111 -14.58 24.47 -15.39
CA SER A 111 -15.11 23.26 -14.76
C SER A 111 -14.10 22.63 -13.80
N THR A 112 -12.82 22.61 -14.20
CA THR A 112 -11.73 22.06 -13.40
C THR A 112 -11.47 22.91 -12.16
N GLU A 113 -11.49 24.24 -12.28
CA GLU A 113 -11.31 25.15 -11.14
C GLU A 113 -12.48 25.07 -10.14
N ALA A 114 -13.72 24.87 -10.60
CA ALA A 114 -14.87 24.62 -9.72
C ALA A 114 -14.66 23.37 -8.85
N LEU A 115 -14.23 22.25 -9.45
CA LEU A 115 -13.93 21.01 -8.73
C LEU A 115 -12.75 21.18 -7.76
N ARG A 116 -11.73 21.96 -8.14
CA ARG A 116 -10.59 22.27 -7.27
C ARG A 116 -11.00 23.11 -6.05
N CYS A 117 -11.95 24.03 -6.19
CA CYS A 117 -12.54 24.74 -5.05
C CYS A 117 -13.17 23.77 -4.04
N ILE A 118 -13.99 22.83 -4.52
CA ILE A 118 -14.65 21.80 -3.69
C ILE A 118 -13.59 20.92 -3.00
N ALA A 119 -12.63 20.39 -3.76
CA ALA A 119 -11.59 19.52 -3.21
C ALA A 119 -10.75 20.22 -2.14
N ASN A 120 -10.39 21.49 -2.32
CA ASN A 120 -9.66 22.26 -1.31
C ASN A 120 -10.48 22.48 -0.03
N ALA A 121 -11.77 22.79 -0.18
CA ALA A 121 -12.66 22.98 0.97
C ALA A 121 -12.80 21.68 1.77
N MET A 122 -13.03 20.55 1.08
CA MET A 122 -13.09 19.23 1.71
C MET A 122 -11.77 18.81 2.34
N LEU A 123 -10.63 19.19 1.76
CA LEU A 123 -9.32 18.88 2.31
C LEU A 123 -9.11 19.57 3.67
N LEU A 124 -9.47 20.86 3.76
CA LEU A 124 -9.21 21.69 4.94
C LEU A 124 -10.31 21.64 6.01
N ILE A 125 -11.55 21.33 5.63
CA ILE A 125 -12.72 21.45 6.51
C ILE A 125 -13.46 20.11 6.57
N ASP A 126 -13.43 19.47 7.74
CA ASP A 126 -14.06 18.16 7.92
C ASP A 126 -15.58 18.19 7.76
N THR A 127 -16.24 19.25 8.23
CA THR A 127 -17.70 19.44 8.06
C THR A 127 -18.10 19.63 6.60
N ALA A 128 -17.19 20.07 5.73
CA ALA A 128 -17.46 20.16 4.30
C ALA A 128 -17.56 18.77 3.66
N ARG A 129 -16.86 17.75 4.19
CA ARG A 129 -16.91 16.38 3.68
C ARG A 129 -18.29 15.76 3.93
N THR A 130 -18.80 15.88 5.15
CA THR A 130 -20.13 15.38 5.52
C THR A 130 -21.23 16.18 4.84
N ALA A 131 -21.09 17.50 4.74
CA ALA A 131 -22.01 18.35 3.98
C ALA A 131 -22.09 17.95 2.50
N PHE A 132 -20.95 17.69 1.86
CA PHE A 132 -20.88 17.35 0.44
C PHE A 132 -21.62 16.05 0.10
N VAL A 133 -21.51 15.03 0.94
CA VAL A 133 -22.17 13.73 0.72
C VAL A 133 -23.62 13.70 1.19
N SER A 134 -24.08 14.71 1.93
CA SER A 134 -25.46 14.80 2.39
C SER A 134 -26.46 14.87 1.24
N ASP A 135 -27.69 14.41 1.48
CA ASP A 135 -28.77 14.44 0.49
C ASP A 135 -29.13 15.86 0.03
N SER A 136 -28.84 16.88 0.86
CA SER A 136 -29.09 18.29 0.53
C SER A 136 -28.19 18.82 -0.59
N VAL A 137 -26.98 18.27 -0.72
CA VAL A 137 -26.01 18.66 -1.75
C VAL A 137 -25.98 17.64 -2.88
N GLY A 138 -26.12 16.35 -2.56
CA GLY A 138 -26.05 15.27 -3.55
C GLY A 138 -24.67 15.10 -4.19
N GLY A 139 -23.62 15.65 -3.56
CA GLY A 139 -22.26 15.69 -4.09
C GLY A 139 -21.63 14.31 -4.26
N GLY A 140 -21.98 13.35 -3.41
CA GLY A 140 -21.52 11.97 -3.52
C GLY A 140 -21.94 11.31 -4.85
N LYS A 141 -23.24 11.36 -5.19
CA LYS A 141 -23.76 10.82 -6.46
C LYS A 141 -23.17 11.55 -7.67
N PHE A 142 -23.02 12.88 -7.55
CA PHE A 142 -22.35 13.68 -8.58
C PHE A 142 -20.90 13.22 -8.81
N ALA A 143 -20.12 12.98 -7.74
CA ALA A 143 -18.72 12.60 -7.84
C ALA A 143 -18.54 11.20 -8.47
N VAL A 144 -19.43 10.25 -8.19
CA VAL A 144 -19.43 8.94 -8.85
C VAL A 144 -19.75 9.08 -10.35
N ALA A 145 -20.78 9.86 -10.70
CA ALA A 145 -21.12 10.13 -12.09
C ALA A 145 -20.00 10.86 -12.84
N LEU A 146 -19.31 11.78 -12.16
CA LEU A 146 -18.14 12.46 -12.69
C LEU A 146 -17.01 11.47 -12.99
N LEU A 147 -16.71 10.57 -12.04
CA LEU A 147 -15.68 9.53 -12.25
C LEU A 147 -16.02 8.66 -13.46
N ASP A 148 -17.26 8.16 -13.54
CA ASP A 148 -17.74 7.29 -14.62
C ASP A 148 -17.68 7.96 -16.01
N GLN A 149 -18.01 9.25 -16.11
CA GLN A 149 -17.96 10.00 -17.37
C GLN A 149 -16.54 10.45 -17.76
N SER A 150 -15.60 10.50 -16.81
CA SER A 150 -14.25 11.02 -17.04
C SER A 150 -13.38 10.04 -17.82
N THR A 151 -12.58 10.58 -18.73
CA THR A 151 -11.63 9.81 -19.57
C THR A 151 -10.22 10.38 -19.53
N THR A 152 -10.07 11.66 -19.14
CA THR A 152 -8.77 12.33 -19.08
C THR A 152 -8.14 12.16 -17.69
N PRO A 153 -6.80 12.05 -17.57
CA PRO A 153 -6.13 11.93 -16.27
C PRO A 153 -6.44 13.08 -15.31
N ASP A 154 -6.54 14.32 -15.79
CA ASP A 154 -6.87 15.49 -14.96
C ASP A 154 -8.27 15.39 -14.32
N GLN A 155 -9.28 14.99 -15.09
CA GLN A 155 -10.64 14.82 -14.58
C GLN A 155 -10.73 13.61 -13.64
N LEU A 156 -10.09 12.50 -14.00
CA LEU A 156 -10.03 11.30 -13.17
C LEU A 156 -9.31 11.57 -11.84
N PHE A 157 -8.24 12.35 -11.85
CA PHE A 157 -7.56 12.82 -10.65
C PHE A 157 -8.51 13.59 -9.72
N LEU A 158 -9.23 14.59 -10.25
CA LEU A 158 -10.14 15.40 -9.44
C LEU A 158 -11.34 14.62 -8.91
N ALA A 159 -11.94 13.77 -9.74
CA ALA A 159 -13.05 12.91 -9.33
C ALA A 159 -12.60 11.94 -8.21
N SER A 160 -11.44 11.30 -8.40
CA SER A 160 -10.86 10.39 -7.40
C SER A 160 -10.50 11.12 -6.11
N ARG A 161 -9.93 12.33 -6.19
CA ARG A 161 -9.61 13.17 -5.02
C ARG A 161 -10.86 13.52 -4.20
N ILE A 162 -11.94 13.94 -4.86
CA ILE A 162 -13.20 14.28 -4.18
C ILE A 162 -13.78 13.04 -3.49
N LEU A 163 -13.86 11.90 -4.20
CA LEU A 163 -14.35 10.65 -3.63
C LEU A 163 -13.45 10.14 -2.49
N PHE A 164 -12.14 10.25 -2.63
CA PHE A 164 -11.18 9.95 -1.57
C PHE A 164 -11.52 10.79 -0.33
N LEU A 165 -11.61 12.12 -0.45
CA LEU A 165 -11.93 13.01 0.66
C LEU A 165 -13.33 12.72 1.27
N SER A 166 -14.30 12.32 0.46
CA SER A 166 -15.62 11.85 0.91
C SER A 166 -15.59 10.52 1.68
N THR A 167 -14.50 9.76 1.61
CA THR A 167 -14.38 8.41 2.21
C THR A 167 -13.31 8.32 3.29
N VAL A 168 -12.60 9.41 3.64
CA VAL A 168 -11.53 9.41 4.66
C VAL A 168 -12.05 9.18 6.09
N SER A 169 -13.28 9.62 6.39
CA SER A 169 -13.79 9.63 7.76
C SER A 169 -14.97 8.68 7.93
N SER A 170 -14.98 7.95 9.06
CA SER A 170 -16.13 7.16 9.51
C SER A 170 -17.40 8.00 9.68
N ALA A 171 -17.31 9.33 9.78
CA ALA A 171 -18.47 10.22 9.77
C ALA A 171 -19.28 10.14 8.46
N CYS A 172 -18.66 9.69 7.37
CA CYS A 172 -19.32 9.44 6.08
C CYS A 172 -19.69 7.96 5.89
N ALA A 173 -19.75 7.15 6.97
CA ALA A 173 -20.07 5.73 6.91
C ALA A 173 -21.33 5.39 6.08
N PRO A 174 -22.47 6.09 6.23
CA PRO A 174 -23.66 5.80 5.41
C PRO A 174 -23.40 6.00 3.91
N PHE A 175 -22.58 7.00 3.55
CA PHE A 175 -22.17 7.22 2.17
C PHE A 175 -21.22 6.13 1.68
N ILE A 176 -20.24 5.70 2.49
CA ILE A 176 -19.33 4.61 2.11
C ILE A 176 -20.11 3.32 1.83
N GLN A 177 -21.10 3.03 2.67
CA GLN A 177 -21.97 1.87 2.48
C GLN A 177 -22.77 1.98 1.18
N SER A 178 -23.52 3.07 0.97
CA SER A 178 -24.29 3.24 -0.28
C SER A 178 -23.40 3.29 -1.52
N LEU A 179 -22.19 3.84 -1.41
CA LEU A 179 -21.21 3.88 -2.48
C LEU A 179 -20.83 2.50 -3.01
N VAL A 180 -20.68 1.51 -2.13
CA VAL A 180 -20.34 0.14 -2.53
C VAL A 180 -21.58 -0.65 -2.95
N GLU A 181 -22.74 -0.36 -2.36
CA GLU A 181 -23.95 -1.19 -2.52
C GLU A 181 -24.85 -0.76 -3.68
N ASP A 182 -24.89 0.53 -4.00
CA ASP A 182 -25.73 1.07 -5.05
C ASP A 182 -25.16 0.77 -6.45
N LYS A 183 -26.07 0.77 -7.43
CA LYS A 183 -25.72 0.73 -8.84
C LYS A 183 -25.72 2.14 -9.43
N TYR A 184 -24.69 2.44 -10.21
CA TYR A 184 -24.47 3.73 -10.84
C TYR A 184 -24.53 3.59 -12.35
N GLY A 185 -25.68 3.97 -12.92
CA GLY A 185 -25.90 3.96 -14.36
C GLY A 185 -25.77 2.56 -14.98
N ASN A 186 -25.21 2.50 -16.19
CA ASN A 186 -25.00 1.25 -16.92
C ASN A 186 -23.67 0.57 -16.57
N SER A 187 -22.76 1.28 -15.88
CA SER A 187 -21.40 0.81 -15.58
C SER A 187 -21.36 -0.18 -14.40
N GLY A 188 -22.48 -0.38 -13.70
CA GLY A 188 -22.57 -1.34 -12.61
C GLY A 188 -22.38 -0.68 -11.25
N THR A 189 -21.52 -1.24 -10.42
CA THR A 189 -21.18 -0.73 -9.08
C THR A 189 -20.02 0.26 -9.15
N VAL A 190 -19.72 0.97 -8.05
CA VAL A 190 -18.52 1.81 -7.97
C VAL A 190 -17.23 1.01 -8.20
N VAL A 191 -17.22 -0.27 -7.80
CA VAL A 191 -16.07 -1.17 -7.96
C VAL A 191 -15.77 -1.41 -9.44
N ASP A 192 -16.81 -1.60 -10.24
CA ASP A 192 -16.70 -1.76 -11.69
C ASP A 192 -16.16 -0.48 -12.36
N VAL A 193 -16.70 0.68 -11.95
CA VAL A 193 -16.25 1.99 -12.45
C VAL A 193 -14.77 2.21 -12.11
N ILE A 194 -14.39 2.03 -10.84
CA ILE A 194 -13.01 2.20 -10.37
C ILE A 194 -12.07 1.27 -11.12
N GLY A 195 -12.43 0.00 -11.29
CA GLY A 195 -11.63 -0.97 -12.03
C GLY A 195 -11.36 -0.53 -13.47
N ALA A 196 -12.40 -0.10 -14.19
CA ALA A 196 -12.27 0.39 -15.56
C ALA A 196 -11.41 1.67 -15.64
N LYS A 197 -11.55 2.61 -14.69
CA LYS A 197 -10.75 3.84 -14.67
C LYS A 197 -9.29 3.58 -14.35
N LEU A 198 -9.01 2.63 -13.46
CA LEU A 198 -7.66 2.23 -13.12
C LEU A 198 -6.93 1.62 -14.33
N ASP A 199 -7.61 0.85 -15.17
CA ASP A 199 -7.05 0.32 -16.42
C ASP A 199 -6.73 1.43 -17.45
N ILE A 200 -7.64 2.41 -17.61
CA ILE A 200 -7.43 3.58 -18.48
C ILE A 200 -6.20 4.38 -18.02
N LEU A 201 -6.11 4.63 -16.71
CA LEU A 201 -4.99 5.37 -16.13
C LEU A 201 -3.67 4.62 -16.24
N THR A 202 -3.68 3.30 -16.06
CA THR A 202 -2.48 2.45 -16.22
C THR A 202 -1.96 2.53 -17.66
N THR A 203 -2.86 2.46 -18.64
CA THR A 203 -2.49 2.63 -20.06
C THR A 203 -1.93 4.03 -20.32
N SER A 204 -2.54 5.06 -19.75
CA SER A 204 -2.09 6.46 -19.87
C SER A 204 -0.73 6.69 -19.21
N PHE A 205 -0.44 6.02 -18.09
CA PHE A 205 0.84 6.10 -17.40
C PHE A 205 1.96 5.49 -18.24
N ILE A 206 1.73 4.32 -18.83
CA ILE A 206 2.71 3.66 -19.71
C ILE A 206 2.99 4.52 -20.94
N ALA A 207 1.96 5.20 -21.45
CA ALA A 207 2.10 6.16 -22.56
C ALA A 207 2.82 7.46 -22.16
N GLY A 208 3.17 7.65 -20.88
CA GLY A 208 3.85 8.86 -20.40
C GLY A 208 2.94 10.09 -20.30
N THR A 209 1.63 9.91 -20.24
CA THR A 209 0.68 11.02 -20.14
C THR A 209 0.85 11.76 -18.81
N LYS A 210 0.94 13.09 -18.88
CA LYS A 210 1.00 13.96 -17.70
C LYS A 210 -0.21 13.71 -16.78
N MET A 211 -0.03 13.85 -15.47
CA MET A 211 -1.07 13.65 -14.45
C MET A 211 -1.57 12.21 -14.27
N ALA A 212 -1.16 11.25 -15.12
CA ALA A 212 -1.58 9.85 -14.98
C ALA A 212 -1.08 9.24 -13.67
N ARG A 213 0.15 9.55 -13.26
CA ARG A 213 0.72 9.06 -11.99
C ARG A 213 -0.12 9.52 -10.80
N GLU A 214 -0.39 10.82 -10.73
CA GLU A 214 -1.14 11.47 -9.66
C GLU A 214 -2.57 10.93 -9.61
N ALA A 215 -3.21 10.73 -10.77
CA ALA A 215 -4.54 10.14 -10.86
C ALA A 215 -4.59 8.69 -10.36
N ILE A 216 -3.58 7.85 -10.70
CA ILE A 216 -3.47 6.48 -10.18
C ILE A 216 -3.29 6.51 -8.66
N THR A 217 -2.43 7.38 -8.14
CA THR A 217 -2.23 7.50 -6.70
C THR A 217 -3.53 7.84 -5.98
N ASP A 218 -4.31 8.79 -6.50
CA ASP A 218 -5.57 9.21 -5.89
C ASP A 218 -6.67 8.15 -5.95
N ILE A 219 -6.80 7.41 -7.06
CA ILE A 219 -7.78 6.34 -7.15
C ILE A 219 -7.38 5.14 -6.27
N LEU A 220 -6.08 4.85 -6.11
CA LEU A 220 -5.61 3.83 -5.17
C LEU A 220 -5.88 4.21 -3.71
N LYS A 221 -5.77 5.49 -3.36
CA LYS A 221 -6.16 6.00 -2.03
C LYS A 221 -7.66 5.84 -1.78
N LEU A 222 -8.50 6.12 -2.79
CA LEU A 222 -9.93 5.84 -2.72
C LEU A 222 -10.19 4.34 -2.52
N ILE A 223 -9.55 3.47 -3.30
CA ILE A 223 -9.66 2.01 -3.16
C ILE A 223 -9.28 1.58 -1.74
N PHE A 224 -8.16 2.06 -1.22
CA PHE A 224 -7.71 1.76 0.14
C PHE A 224 -8.75 2.17 1.19
N ASN A 225 -9.35 3.37 1.08
CA ASN A 225 -10.41 3.79 2.00
C ASN A 225 -11.62 2.85 1.95
N LEU A 226 -12.06 2.43 0.75
CA LEU A 226 -13.17 1.49 0.62
C LEU A 226 -12.84 0.15 1.27
N LEU A 227 -11.64 -0.37 1.01
CA LEU A 227 -11.14 -1.62 1.56
C LEU A 227 -10.98 -1.58 3.09
N LEU A 228 -10.58 -0.43 3.64
CA LEU A 228 -10.37 -0.24 5.07
C LEU A 228 -11.68 -0.05 5.85
N HIS A 229 -12.60 0.74 5.30
CA HIS A 229 -13.80 1.18 6.01
C HIS A 229 -15.01 0.27 5.75
N TYR A 230 -15.29 -0.11 4.50
CA TYR A 230 -16.52 -0.83 4.17
C TYR A 230 -16.69 -2.15 4.95
N PRO A 231 -15.67 -3.03 5.09
CA PRO A 231 -15.82 -4.27 5.86
C PRO A 231 -16.11 -4.05 7.36
N LYS A 232 -15.84 -2.85 7.89
CA LYS A 232 -16.16 -2.49 9.28
C LYS A 232 -17.61 -2.02 9.44
N LEU A 233 -18.26 -1.62 8.35
CA LEU A 233 -19.61 -1.04 8.36
C LEU A 233 -20.72 -2.07 8.14
N VAL A 234 -20.39 -3.19 7.49
CA VAL A 234 -21.36 -4.26 7.19
C VAL A 234 -20.98 -5.54 7.93
N ASP A 235 -21.97 -6.40 8.15
CA ASP A 235 -21.74 -7.73 8.71
C ASP A 235 -20.97 -8.56 7.67
N CYS A 236 -19.70 -8.81 7.98
CA CYS A 236 -18.77 -9.54 7.12
C CYS A 236 -18.39 -10.87 7.77
N GLU A 237 -18.08 -11.86 6.93
CA GLU A 237 -17.54 -13.13 7.39
C GLU A 237 -16.07 -12.98 7.79
N ARG A 238 -15.71 -13.62 8.91
CA ARG A 238 -14.34 -13.67 9.40
C ARG A 238 -13.47 -14.57 8.50
N GLN A 239 -12.31 -14.08 8.10
CA GLN A 239 -11.41 -14.77 7.17
C GLN A 239 -10.47 -15.76 7.87
N ASP A 240 -10.04 -15.47 9.10
CA ASP A 240 -9.14 -16.32 9.88
C ASP A 240 -9.89 -17.00 11.05
N GLN A 241 -10.03 -18.33 11.00
CA GLN A 241 -10.66 -19.14 12.06
C GLN A 241 -9.69 -19.53 13.20
N ILE A 242 -8.41 -19.16 13.13
CA ILE A 242 -7.34 -19.72 13.98
C ILE A 242 -7.09 -18.90 15.26
N ARG A 243 -7.48 -17.61 15.33
CA ARG A 243 -7.30 -16.78 16.53
C ARG A 243 -8.59 -16.71 17.35
N GLU A 244 -8.61 -17.36 18.52
CA GLU A 244 -9.56 -17.02 19.59
C GLU A 244 -9.29 -15.58 20.01
N VAL A 245 -10.33 -14.74 19.96
CA VAL A 245 -10.23 -13.32 20.30
C VAL A 245 -11.36 -13.04 21.28
N GLU A 246 -11.01 -12.45 22.43
CA GLU A 246 -11.97 -11.98 23.43
C GLU A 246 -12.81 -10.82 22.84
N ASP A 247 -14.06 -10.71 23.29
CA ASP A 247 -15.17 -9.91 22.68
C ASP A 247 -14.90 -8.39 22.55
N ASP A 248 -13.77 -7.89 23.05
CA ASP A 248 -13.41 -6.46 23.16
C ASP A 248 -12.33 -6.00 22.17
N ASP A 249 -11.85 -6.88 21.28
CA ASP A 249 -10.78 -6.54 20.34
C ASP A 249 -11.29 -5.74 19.13
N VAL A 250 -10.61 -4.62 18.88
CA VAL A 250 -10.80 -3.75 17.71
C VAL A 250 -10.71 -4.59 16.43
N ARG A 251 -11.75 -4.58 15.59
CA ARG A 251 -11.76 -5.28 14.28
C ARG A 251 -10.48 -4.96 13.50
N VAL A 252 -9.56 -5.94 13.45
CA VAL A 252 -8.26 -5.80 12.79
C VAL A 252 -8.46 -5.81 11.27
N MET A 253 -7.61 -5.04 10.60
CA MET A 253 -7.63 -4.89 9.15
C MET A 253 -7.37 -6.25 8.46
N GLY A 254 -8.28 -6.68 7.58
CA GLY A 254 -8.17 -7.94 6.85
C GLY A 254 -8.83 -9.15 7.51
N ASP A 255 -9.32 -9.03 8.76
CA ASP A 255 -10.02 -10.11 9.47
C ASP A 255 -11.44 -10.33 8.92
N PHE A 256 -12.05 -9.27 8.39
CA PHE A 256 -13.40 -9.25 7.88
C PHE A 256 -13.39 -8.87 6.40
N TRP A 257 -14.18 -9.59 5.59
CA TRP A 257 -14.22 -9.34 4.15
C TRP A 257 -15.64 -9.43 3.58
N SER A 258 -15.89 -8.61 2.55
CA SER A 258 -17.13 -8.64 1.78
C SER A 258 -16.85 -8.92 0.31
N ALA A 259 -17.55 -9.90 -0.26
CA ALA A 259 -17.43 -10.28 -1.67
C ALA A 259 -17.79 -9.15 -2.65
N LYS A 260 -18.48 -8.09 -2.19
CA LYS A 260 -18.78 -6.91 -3.03
C LYS A 260 -17.50 -6.16 -3.44
N LEU A 261 -16.40 -6.34 -2.73
CA LEU A 261 -15.11 -5.73 -3.04
C LEU A 261 -14.20 -6.61 -3.92
N ASP A 262 -14.61 -7.84 -4.24
CA ASP A 262 -13.81 -8.80 -5.01
C ASP A 262 -13.37 -8.24 -6.38
N GLY A 263 -14.22 -7.42 -6.99
CA GLY A 263 -13.95 -6.77 -8.29
C GLY A 263 -12.76 -5.80 -8.29
N LEU A 264 -12.27 -5.37 -7.12
CA LEU A 264 -11.10 -4.51 -7.00
C LEU A 264 -9.77 -5.27 -7.15
N LEU A 265 -9.74 -6.58 -6.85
CA LEU A 265 -8.49 -7.36 -6.89
C LEU A 265 -7.90 -7.49 -8.31
N PRO A 266 -8.67 -7.86 -9.36
CA PRO A 266 -8.11 -7.97 -10.72
C PRO A 266 -7.42 -6.69 -11.24
N PRO A 267 -8.02 -5.49 -11.19
CA PRO A 267 -7.35 -4.28 -11.66
C PRO A 267 -6.15 -3.91 -10.78
N LEU A 268 -6.20 -4.09 -9.46
CA LEU A 268 -5.04 -3.90 -8.58
C LEU A 268 -3.86 -4.79 -8.98
N LEU A 269 -4.09 -6.08 -9.23
CA LEU A 269 -3.05 -7.00 -9.68
C LEU A 269 -2.47 -6.61 -11.05
N ARG A 270 -3.30 -6.12 -11.97
CA ARG A 270 -2.82 -5.59 -13.25
C ARG A 270 -1.90 -4.39 -13.03
N VAL A 271 -2.31 -3.43 -12.22
CA VAL A 271 -1.47 -2.25 -11.89
C VAL A 271 -0.16 -2.67 -11.25
N PHE A 272 -0.22 -3.51 -10.22
CA PHE A 272 0.95 -4.00 -9.50
C PHE A 272 1.95 -4.72 -10.43
N LYS A 273 1.46 -5.53 -11.37
CA LYS A 273 2.30 -6.27 -12.33
C LYS A 273 2.82 -5.40 -13.48
N THR A 274 2.13 -4.32 -13.81
CA THR A 274 2.43 -3.52 -15.02
C THR A 274 3.25 -2.26 -14.73
N LEU A 275 3.03 -1.62 -13.59
CA LEU A 275 3.80 -0.42 -13.23
C LEU A 275 5.29 -0.78 -13.09
N PRO A 276 6.23 -0.04 -13.68
CA PRO A 276 7.66 -0.25 -13.43
C PRO A 276 8.07 0.27 -12.05
N PRO A 277 9.10 -0.29 -11.40
CA PRO A 277 9.73 0.34 -10.25
C PRO A 277 10.30 1.71 -10.65
N LEU A 278 10.19 2.68 -9.75
CA LEU A 278 10.70 4.04 -9.98
C LEU A 278 12.15 4.19 -9.48
N SER A 279 12.84 5.23 -9.95
CA SER A 279 14.18 5.59 -9.48
C SER A 279 14.15 7.01 -8.91
N PRO A 280 14.84 7.29 -7.79
CA PRO A 280 15.68 6.38 -7.02
C PRO A 280 14.91 5.40 -6.11
N ASN A 281 13.73 5.77 -5.60
CA ASN A 281 12.90 4.92 -4.74
C ASN A 281 12.01 3.96 -5.56
N PRO A 282 12.25 2.63 -5.53
CA PRO A 282 11.48 1.64 -6.29
C PRO A 282 9.99 1.56 -5.96
N LEU A 283 9.62 1.86 -4.70
CA LEU A 283 8.26 1.73 -4.19
C LEU A 283 7.50 3.06 -4.15
N ALA A 284 8.06 4.15 -4.67
CA ALA A 284 7.37 5.44 -4.70
C ALA A 284 5.97 5.35 -5.34
N SER A 285 5.08 6.27 -4.94
CA SER A 285 3.71 6.33 -5.46
C SER A 285 3.70 6.30 -7.00
N PRO A 286 2.87 5.45 -7.63
CA PRO A 286 1.67 4.83 -7.08
C PRO A 286 1.85 3.39 -6.54
N LEU A 287 3.06 2.83 -6.59
CA LEU A 287 3.26 1.42 -6.27
C LEU A 287 3.03 1.10 -4.79
N ALA A 288 3.49 1.98 -3.88
CA ALA A 288 3.20 1.88 -2.45
C ALA A 288 1.69 1.82 -2.15
N GLU A 289 0.87 2.72 -2.71
CA GLU A 289 -0.58 2.70 -2.49
C GLU A 289 -1.25 1.43 -3.06
N CYS A 290 -0.70 0.87 -4.13
CA CYS A 290 -1.17 -0.40 -4.68
C CYS A 290 -0.87 -1.56 -3.71
N ILE A 291 0.33 -1.61 -3.15
CA ILE A 291 0.72 -2.58 -2.13
C ILE A 291 -0.17 -2.44 -0.88
N HIS A 292 -0.38 -1.21 -0.39
CA HIS A 292 -1.28 -0.94 0.73
C HIS A 292 -2.69 -1.48 0.48
N SER A 293 -3.21 -1.31 -0.73
CA SER A 293 -4.52 -1.85 -1.14
C SER A 293 -4.51 -3.38 -1.23
N LEU A 294 -3.46 -4.00 -1.75
CA LEU A 294 -3.37 -5.45 -1.90
C LEU A 294 -3.32 -6.19 -0.56
N ILE A 295 -2.60 -5.66 0.43
CA ILE A 295 -2.47 -6.27 1.77
C ILE A 295 -3.83 -6.42 2.47
N THR A 296 -4.78 -5.53 2.17
CA THR A 296 -6.10 -5.54 2.80
C THR A 296 -6.98 -6.67 2.28
N ILE A 297 -6.68 -7.20 1.09
CA ILE A 297 -7.50 -8.18 0.40
C ILE A 297 -7.06 -9.57 0.85
N PRO A 298 -7.97 -10.41 1.39
CA PRO A 298 -7.62 -11.74 1.80
C PRO A 298 -7.32 -12.63 0.58
N VAL A 299 -6.47 -13.62 0.81
CA VAL A 299 -6.22 -14.70 -0.15
C VAL A 299 -7.15 -15.86 0.20
N SER A 300 -8.46 -15.61 0.10
CA SER A 300 -9.52 -16.57 0.46
C SER A 300 -9.78 -17.57 -0.69
N PRO A 301 -10.43 -18.73 -0.44
CA PRO A 301 -10.72 -19.70 -1.49
C PRO A 301 -11.42 -19.13 -2.75
N PRO A 302 -12.39 -18.19 -2.63
CA PRO A 302 -12.97 -17.52 -3.80
C PRO A 302 -11.97 -16.68 -4.61
N LEU A 303 -11.07 -15.96 -3.93
CA LEU A 303 -10.13 -15.03 -4.57
C LEU A 303 -8.80 -15.68 -4.98
N ARG A 304 -8.49 -16.86 -4.44
CA ARG A 304 -7.21 -17.57 -4.65
C ARG A 304 -6.82 -17.70 -6.12
N HIS A 305 -7.79 -18.04 -6.97
CA HIS A 305 -7.54 -18.22 -8.41
C HIS A 305 -7.22 -16.90 -9.13
N ILE A 306 -7.71 -15.77 -8.62
CA ILE A 306 -7.41 -14.42 -9.13
C ILE A 306 -6.01 -13.99 -8.69
N TRP A 307 -5.66 -14.21 -7.41
CA TRP A 307 -4.33 -13.96 -6.85
C TRP A 307 -3.22 -14.72 -7.58
N LEU A 308 -3.41 -16.04 -7.74
CA LEU A 308 -2.35 -16.97 -8.14
C LEU A 308 -2.46 -17.44 -9.60
N GLY A 309 -3.48 -17.00 -10.34
CA GLY A 309 -3.65 -17.35 -11.77
C GLY A 309 -4.14 -18.77 -12.04
N GLY A 310 -4.77 -19.44 -11.06
CA GLY A 310 -5.34 -20.79 -11.19
C GLY A 310 -6.69 -20.83 -11.94
N LYS A 311 -7.11 -22.03 -12.38
CA LYS A 311 -8.51 -22.23 -12.83
C LYS A 311 -9.46 -22.08 -11.62
N PRO A 312 -10.67 -21.52 -11.79
CA PRO A 312 -11.66 -21.50 -10.72
C PRO A 312 -11.92 -22.93 -10.25
N PRO A 313 -12.12 -23.17 -8.94
CA PRO A 313 -12.41 -24.51 -8.43
C PRO A 313 -13.66 -25.05 -9.13
N SER A 314 -13.52 -26.17 -9.85
CA SER A 314 -14.67 -26.86 -10.42
C SER A 314 -15.54 -27.34 -9.26
N ARG A 315 -16.78 -26.85 -9.17
CA ARG A 315 -17.78 -27.44 -8.29
C ARG A 315 -17.85 -28.94 -8.59
N SER A 316 -17.47 -29.77 -7.63
CA SER A 316 -17.66 -31.22 -7.68
C SER A 316 -19.15 -31.53 -7.57
N GLY A 317 -19.86 -31.34 -8.68
CA GLY A 317 -21.24 -31.79 -8.82
C GLY A 317 -21.24 -33.28 -9.16
N THR A 318 -21.63 -34.10 -8.19
CA THR A 318 -21.99 -35.50 -8.38
C THR A 318 -23.02 -35.59 -9.51
N SER A 319 -22.66 -36.26 -10.60
CA SER A 319 -23.50 -36.40 -11.79
C SER A 319 -24.66 -37.37 -11.51
N THR A 320 -25.89 -36.86 -11.49
CA THR A 320 -27.10 -37.64 -11.80
C THR A 320 -27.63 -37.18 -13.16
N PRO A 321 -27.98 -38.10 -14.09
CA PRO A 321 -28.50 -37.71 -15.39
C PRO A 321 -30.02 -37.58 -15.30
N SER A 322 -30.56 -36.37 -15.46
CA SER A 322 -31.91 -36.21 -16.00
C SER A 322 -32.05 -34.85 -16.66
N GLY A 323 -32.59 -34.87 -17.89
CA GLY A 323 -32.68 -33.70 -18.74
C GLY A 323 -33.80 -32.75 -18.34
N ALA A 324 -33.51 -31.45 -18.43
CA ALA A 324 -34.48 -30.41 -18.73
C ALA A 324 -33.73 -29.17 -19.24
N LYS A 325 -34.19 -28.60 -20.35
CA LYS A 325 -33.69 -27.34 -20.90
C LYS A 325 -34.04 -26.21 -19.93
N SER A 326 -33.05 -25.48 -19.43
CA SER A 326 -33.25 -24.19 -18.75
C SER A 326 -32.52 -23.07 -19.50
N ASN A 327 -33.20 -21.94 -19.66
CA ASN A 327 -32.68 -20.74 -20.31
C ASN A 327 -31.51 -20.17 -19.50
N GLN A 328 -30.32 -20.14 -20.11
CA GLN A 328 -29.16 -19.42 -19.58
C GLN A 328 -29.36 -17.91 -19.70
N GLY A 329 -29.10 -17.18 -18.61
CA GLY A 329 -29.22 -15.73 -18.55
C GLY A 329 -28.08 -14.98 -19.27
N PRO A 330 -28.23 -13.67 -19.53
CA PRO A 330 -27.24 -12.86 -20.24
C PRO A 330 -25.84 -12.86 -19.60
N VAL A 331 -25.77 -13.01 -18.28
CA VAL A 331 -24.54 -13.00 -17.47
C VAL A 331 -23.66 -14.22 -17.69
N ASP A 332 -24.24 -15.41 -17.87
CA ASP A 332 -23.49 -16.65 -18.15
C ASP A 332 -22.91 -16.63 -19.57
N ARG A 333 -23.58 -15.93 -20.49
CA ARG A 333 -23.11 -15.68 -21.86
C ARG A 333 -21.91 -14.73 -21.91
N ALA A 334 -21.87 -13.74 -21.01
CA ALA A 334 -20.75 -12.80 -20.89
C ALA A 334 -19.51 -13.45 -20.26
N LEU A 335 -19.68 -14.28 -19.23
CA LEU A 335 -18.58 -15.02 -18.59
C LEU A 335 -17.99 -16.11 -19.49
N SER A 336 -18.82 -16.81 -20.27
CA SER A 336 -18.36 -17.78 -21.26
C SER A 336 -17.68 -17.12 -22.46
N ALA A 337 -18.10 -15.92 -22.87
CA ALA A 337 -17.40 -15.12 -23.88
C ALA A 337 -16.01 -14.63 -23.41
N PHE A 338 -15.87 -14.30 -22.11
CA PHE A 338 -14.57 -13.94 -21.52
C PHE A 338 -13.60 -15.13 -21.42
N ALA A 339 -14.11 -16.33 -21.12
CA ALA A 339 -13.30 -17.56 -21.09
C ALA A 339 -12.94 -18.09 -22.49
N ALA A 340 -13.78 -17.84 -23.50
CA ALA A 340 -13.53 -18.23 -24.89
C ALA A 340 -12.40 -17.41 -25.56
N GLY A 341 -12.03 -16.25 -25.02
CA GLY A 341 -10.91 -15.43 -25.48
C GLY A 341 -9.51 -15.97 -25.15
N ARG A 342 -9.40 -17.11 -24.46
CA ARG A 342 -8.12 -17.70 -24.03
C ARG A 342 -7.79 -19.05 -24.71
N ARG A 343 -8.17 -19.26 -25.96
CA ARG A 343 -7.68 -20.41 -26.74
C ARG A 343 -6.46 -20.01 -27.56
N SER A 344 -5.28 -20.24 -26.98
CA SER A 344 -4.01 -20.29 -27.70
C SER A 344 -4.03 -21.43 -28.71
N LEU A 345 -3.95 -21.09 -30.01
CA LEU A 345 -3.66 -22.03 -31.08
C LEU A 345 -2.14 -22.10 -31.30
N SER A 346 -1.61 -23.32 -31.14
CA SER A 346 -0.51 -24.00 -31.83
C SER A 346 0.77 -23.25 -32.27
N LEU A 347 1.87 -23.80 -31.76
CA LEU A 347 3.13 -24.16 -32.44
C LEU A 347 3.27 -23.89 -33.96
N SER A 348 4.40 -23.27 -34.31
CA SER A 348 5.26 -23.42 -35.50
C SER A 348 5.47 -22.20 -36.45
N ARG A 349 6.76 -22.06 -36.82
CA ARG A 349 7.51 -21.01 -37.54
C ARG A 349 6.84 -20.38 -38.78
N SER A 350 6.84 -19.05 -38.90
CA SER A 350 7.76 -18.25 -39.77
C SER A 350 7.30 -16.77 -39.85
N GLY A 351 8.26 -15.84 -39.97
CA GLY A 351 8.07 -14.51 -40.56
C GLY A 351 7.50 -13.38 -39.67
N SER A 352 8.37 -12.46 -39.25
CA SER A 352 8.01 -11.14 -38.68
C SER A 352 7.31 -10.24 -39.73
N PRO A 353 6.54 -9.17 -39.38
CA PRO A 353 7.03 -8.04 -38.59
C PRO A 353 6.07 -7.47 -37.51
N THR A 354 6.70 -7.08 -36.39
CA THR A 354 6.35 -6.00 -35.43
C THR A 354 4.88 -5.79 -35.03
N SER A 355 4.55 -6.24 -33.80
CA SER A 355 3.41 -5.79 -32.99
C SER A 355 3.92 -5.47 -31.57
N PRO A 356 3.28 -4.54 -30.84
CA PRO A 356 3.85 -3.95 -29.63
C PRO A 356 4.01 -5.01 -28.55
N VAL A 357 5.11 -4.92 -27.81
CA VAL A 357 5.53 -5.85 -26.77
C VAL A 357 4.40 -6.01 -25.73
N SER A 358 3.67 -7.13 -25.79
CA SER A 358 2.90 -7.59 -24.64
C SER A 358 3.91 -7.93 -23.56
N ALA A 359 3.97 -7.12 -22.50
CA ALA A 359 4.78 -7.43 -21.33
C ALA A 359 4.49 -8.88 -20.89
N PRO A 360 5.51 -9.66 -20.51
CA PRO A 360 5.28 -11.01 -19.99
C PRO A 360 4.35 -10.90 -18.77
N ILE A 361 3.38 -11.81 -18.64
CA ILE A 361 2.51 -11.86 -17.47
C ILE A 361 3.40 -12.23 -16.28
N VAL A 362 3.89 -11.22 -15.57
CA VAL A 362 4.76 -11.42 -14.41
C VAL A 362 3.92 -12.06 -13.32
N ASP A 363 4.38 -13.21 -12.86
CA ASP A 363 3.80 -13.90 -11.73
C ASP A 363 3.94 -13.05 -10.45
N ILE A 364 2.94 -13.11 -9.56
CA ILE A 364 2.92 -12.23 -8.38
C ILE A 364 4.09 -12.52 -7.43
N VAL A 365 4.45 -13.79 -7.24
CA VAL A 365 5.54 -14.21 -6.35
C VAL A 365 6.87 -13.63 -6.84
N VAL A 366 7.14 -13.78 -8.15
CA VAL A 366 8.34 -13.22 -8.78
C VAL A 366 8.34 -11.70 -8.64
N ARG A 367 7.22 -11.04 -8.94
CA ARG A 367 7.12 -9.58 -8.90
C ARG A 367 7.36 -9.01 -7.50
N VAL A 368 6.77 -9.63 -6.47
CA VAL A 368 6.95 -9.21 -5.07
C VAL A 368 8.40 -9.40 -4.65
N HIS A 369 9.01 -10.53 -5.00
CA HIS A 369 10.42 -10.80 -4.72
C HIS A 369 11.35 -9.77 -5.38
N GLU A 370 11.17 -9.50 -6.68
CA GLU A 370 11.98 -8.52 -7.42
C GLU A 370 11.89 -7.12 -6.82
N LEU A 371 10.69 -6.69 -6.43
CA LEU A 371 10.49 -5.39 -5.77
C LEU A 371 11.14 -5.37 -4.39
N LEU A 372 11.04 -6.46 -3.63
CA LEU A 372 11.63 -6.53 -2.29
C LEU A 372 13.16 -6.47 -2.37
N ASP A 373 13.77 -7.27 -3.25
CA ASP A 373 15.22 -7.24 -3.44
C ASP A 373 15.70 -5.90 -3.99
N ALA A 374 15.03 -5.33 -5.01
CA ALA A 374 15.40 -4.02 -5.56
C ALA A 374 15.34 -2.91 -4.49
N THR A 375 14.28 -2.90 -3.67
CA THR A 375 14.09 -1.87 -2.63
C THR A 375 15.09 -2.06 -1.49
N MET A 376 15.29 -3.30 -1.03
CA MET A 376 16.29 -3.59 -0.01
C MET A 376 17.71 -3.34 -0.53
N SER A 377 17.99 -3.54 -1.82
CA SER A 377 19.30 -3.25 -2.41
C SER A 377 19.59 -1.76 -2.49
N HIS A 378 18.54 -0.95 -2.70
CA HIS A 378 18.65 0.49 -2.74
C HIS A 378 18.96 1.06 -1.35
N TYR A 379 18.20 0.69 -0.32
CA TYR A 379 18.38 1.22 1.03
C TYR A 379 19.47 0.50 1.84
N LEU A 380 19.73 -0.79 1.59
CA LEU A 380 20.70 -1.63 2.31
C LEU A 380 21.74 -2.22 1.32
N PRO A 381 22.54 -1.39 0.63
CA PRO A 381 23.50 -1.88 -0.35
C PRO A 381 24.60 -2.73 0.28
N GLY A 382 24.92 -3.86 -0.35
CA GLY A 382 25.99 -4.75 0.09
C GLY A 382 25.72 -5.36 1.47
N ASN A 383 26.71 -5.26 2.36
CA ASN A 383 26.68 -5.81 3.73
C ASN A 383 26.53 -4.73 4.81
N ILE A 384 25.91 -3.59 4.47
CA ILE A 384 25.72 -2.49 5.42
C ILE A 384 24.85 -2.93 6.62
N ASP A 385 25.18 -2.40 7.79
CA ASP A 385 24.36 -2.50 8.99
C ASP A 385 23.04 -1.72 8.80
N PRO A 386 21.86 -2.34 8.96
CA PRO A 386 20.57 -1.67 8.88
C PRO A 386 20.41 -0.47 9.81
N ASP A 387 21.15 -0.41 10.92
CA ASP A 387 21.08 0.70 11.87
C ASP A 387 22.02 1.87 11.51
N ASN A 388 22.69 1.82 10.35
CA ASN A 388 23.59 2.88 9.90
C ASN A 388 22.85 4.21 9.66
N ILE A 389 23.41 5.30 10.19
CA ILE A 389 22.85 6.66 10.06
C ILE A 389 22.62 7.06 8.59
N LYS A 390 23.47 6.60 7.66
CA LYS A 390 23.33 6.89 6.22
C LYS A 390 21.99 6.45 5.64
N ILE A 391 21.43 5.33 6.12
CA ILE A 391 20.14 4.81 5.65
C ILE A 391 19.00 5.78 6.01
N ARG A 392 19.06 6.34 7.23
CA ARG A 392 18.10 7.33 7.70
C ARG A 392 18.22 8.65 6.93
N GLU A 393 19.43 9.05 6.59
CA GLU A 393 19.67 10.23 5.75
C GLU A 393 19.14 10.02 4.33
N MET A 394 19.32 8.84 3.74
CA MET A 394 18.75 8.47 2.44
C MET A 394 17.23 8.51 2.45
N CYS A 395 16.57 7.92 3.46
CA CYS A 395 15.10 7.97 3.58
C CYS A 395 14.61 9.43 3.60
N LYS A 396 15.23 10.28 4.43
CA LYS A 396 14.88 11.70 4.54
C LYS A 396 15.11 12.48 3.24
N ALA A 397 16.21 12.20 2.54
CA ALA A 397 16.52 12.84 1.26
C ALA A 397 15.49 12.52 0.17
N GLU A 398 14.89 11.34 0.24
CA GLU A 398 13.83 10.89 -0.67
C GLU A 398 12.41 11.27 -0.21
N GLY A 399 12.28 11.99 0.90
CA GLY A 399 11.00 12.45 1.45
C GLY A 399 10.26 11.41 2.27
N GLU A 400 10.90 10.29 2.60
CA GLU A 400 10.35 9.22 3.41
C GLU A 400 10.71 9.39 4.88
N THR A 401 9.81 8.93 5.76
CA THR A 401 10.00 9.10 7.21
C THR A 401 10.95 8.05 7.79
N SER A 402 10.73 6.78 7.42
CA SER A 402 11.48 5.65 7.96
C SER A 402 11.49 4.48 6.98
N LEU A 403 12.52 3.63 7.08
CA LEU A 403 12.57 2.38 6.33
C LEU A 403 11.42 1.43 6.71
N ASP A 404 10.95 1.53 7.95
CA ASP A 404 9.79 0.77 8.44
C ASP A 404 8.53 1.07 7.61
N ASP A 405 8.26 2.33 7.31
CA ASP A 405 7.05 2.70 6.57
C ASP A 405 7.13 2.29 5.08
N ILE A 406 8.34 2.19 4.52
CA ILE A 406 8.58 1.82 3.12
C ILE A 406 8.48 0.29 2.91
N LEU A 407 9.24 -0.49 3.70
CA LEU A 407 9.40 -1.93 3.44
C LEU A 407 8.36 -2.81 4.15
N SER A 408 7.83 -2.38 5.31
CA SER A 408 6.90 -3.23 6.09
C SER A 408 5.67 -3.67 5.30
N PRO A 409 5.03 -2.81 4.47
CA PRO A 409 3.89 -3.24 3.66
C PRO A 409 4.27 -4.36 2.68
N LEU A 410 5.41 -4.25 1.99
CA LEU A 410 5.82 -5.25 1.01
C LEU A 410 6.21 -6.58 1.69
N VAL A 411 6.90 -6.52 2.82
CA VAL A 411 7.22 -7.70 3.65
C VAL A 411 5.95 -8.38 4.15
N LEU A 412 4.97 -7.60 4.61
CA LEU A 412 3.68 -8.12 5.05
C LEU A 412 2.90 -8.80 3.92
N LEU A 413 2.98 -8.28 2.69
CA LEU A 413 2.38 -8.92 1.51
C LEU A 413 3.00 -10.31 1.25
N VAL A 414 4.33 -10.46 1.37
CA VAL A 414 5.01 -11.77 1.28
C VAL A 414 4.52 -12.72 2.36
N THR A 415 4.43 -12.26 3.61
CA THR A 415 3.93 -13.05 4.75
C THR A 415 2.52 -13.53 4.49
N ARG A 416 1.60 -12.65 4.06
CA ARG A 416 0.20 -13.00 3.79
C ARG A 416 0.06 -14.03 2.67
N LEU A 417 0.82 -13.87 1.58
CA LEU A 417 0.84 -14.82 0.47
C LEU A 417 1.40 -16.20 0.90
N SER A 418 2.43 -16.21 1.76
CA SER A 418 3.04 -17.45 2.28
C SER A 418 2.17 -18.20 3.28
N VAL A 419 1.43 -17.48 4.11
CA VAL A 419 0.47 -18.07 5.07
C VAL A 419 -0.73 -18.65 4.35
N ALA A 420 -1.23 -17.97 3.32
CA ALA A 420 -2.47 -18.38 2.66
C ALA A 420 -2.34 -19.50 1.64
N ASP A 421 -1.13 -19.77 1.12
CA ASP A 421 -0.91 -20.80 0.12
C ASP A 421 0.43 -21.53 0.26
N ASP A 422 0.36 -22.84 0.44
CA ASP A 422 1.53 -23.73 0.54
C ASP A 422 2.39 -23.73 -0.73
N THR A 423 1.77 -23.62 -1.91
CA THR A 423 2.54 -23.60 -3.17
C THR A 423 3.34 -22.31 -3.28
N THR A 424 2.73 -21.18 -2.95
CA THR A 424 3.37 -19.86 -2.90
C THR A 424 4.46 -19.82 -1.84
N ARG A 425 4.20 -20.39 -0.65
CA ARG A 425 5.20 -20.53 0.41
C ARG A 425 6.42 -21.34 -0.04
N ALA A 426 6.20 -22.49 -0.67
CA ALA A 426 7.28 -23.32 -1.21
C ALA A 426 8.11 -22.56 -2.25
N ARG A 427 7.47 -21.74 -3.10
CA ARG A 427 8.18 -20.90 -4.07
C ARG A 427 8.99 -19.78 -3.42
N PHE A 428 8.44 -19.09 -2.41
CA PHE A 428 9.24 -18.11 -1.65
C PHE A 428 10.41 -18.78 -0.93
N ARG A 429 10.22 -20.00 -0.41
CA ARG A 429 11.31 -20.79 0.18
C ARG A 429 12.38 -21.13 -0.85
N ASP A 430 12.00 -21.61 -2.02
CA ASP A 430 12.94 -21.96 -3.09
C ASP A 430 13.75 -20.74 -3.57
N ILE A 431 13.11 -19.57 -3.61
CA ILE A 431 13.76 -18.32 -4.02
C ILE A 431 14.70 -17.77 -2.93
N LEU A 432 14.27 -17.73 -1.66
CA LEU A 432 15.01 -17.09 -0.57
C LEU A 432 15.99 -18.03 0.14
N LEU A 433 15.63 -19.30 0.24
CA LEU A 433 16.35 -20.37 0.95
C LEU A 433 16.57 -21.60 0.03
N PRO A 434 17.23 -21.43 -1.13
CA PRO A 434 17.49 -22.53 -2.04
C PRO A 434 18.37 -23.61 -1.40
N ALA A 435 18.17 -24.87 -1.80
CA ALA A 435 18.87 -26.02 -1.22
C ALA A 435 20.38 -26.00 -1.51
N ASP A 436 20.78 -25.45 -2.65
CA ASP A 436 22.16 -25.33 -3.15
C ASP A 436 22.85 -24.02 -2.73
N MET A 437 22.29 -23.28 -1.77
CA MET A 437 22.89 -22.06 -1.25
C MET A 437 24.28 -22.30 -0.65
N ASP A 438 25.21 -21.39 -0.95
CA ASP A 438 26.52 -21.35 -0.29
C ASP A 438 26.39 -21.08 1.23
N ARG A 439 26.79 -22.09 2.00
CA ARG A 439 26.79 -22.12 3.48
C ARG A 439 28.22 -22.17 4.05
N THR A 440 29.23 -21.82 3.25
CA THR A 440 30.64 -21.84 3.67
C THR A 440 31.00 -20.67 4.58
N SER A 441 30.39 -19.50 4.39
CA SER A 441 30.50 -18.32 5.24
C SER A 441 29.20 -18.06 6.02
N SER A 442 29.27 -17.22 7.04
CA SER A 442 28.09 -16.82 7.80
C SER A 442 27.03 -16.15 6.90
N LEU A 443 25.77 -16.53 7.09
CA LEU A 443 24.67 -16.14 6.20
C LEU A 443 24.35 -14.64 6.27
N GLU A 444 24.59 -14.01 7.41
CA GLU A 444 24.41 -12.59 7.65
C GLU A 444 25.44 -11.70 6.94
N LEU A 445 26.53 -12.25 6.41
CA LEU A 445 27.52 -11.48 5.63
C LEU A 445 27.17 -11.39 4.15
N ARG A 446 26.17 -12.14 3.70
CA ARG A 446 25.75 -12.16 2.29
C ARG A 446 25.21 -10.79 1.86
N ALA A 447 25.54 -10.38 0.65
CA ALA A 447 25.08 -9.11 0.08
C ALA A 447 23.67 -9.18 -0.54
N ASP A 448 23.09 -10.38 -0.60
CA ASP A 448 21.79 -10.68 -1.20
C ASP A 448 20.62 -10.39 -0.23
N LEU A 449 19.40 -10.62 -0.72
CA LEU A 449 18.17 -10.42 0.03
C LEU A 449 18.16 -11.17 1.37
N LEU A 450 18.59 -12.43 1.39
CA LEU A 450 18.65 -13.23 2.62
C LEU A 450 19.58 -12.58 3.65
N GLY A 451 20.81 -12.24 3.27
CA GLY A 451 21.75 -11.60 4.19
C GLY A 451 21.19 -10.29 4.76
N ARG A 452 20.54 -9.47 3.92
CA ARG A 452 19.88 -8.23 4.37
C ARG A 452 18.75 -8.50 5.37
N CYS A 453 17.92 -9.51 5.12
CA CYS A 453 16.86 -9.93 6.05
C CYS A 453 17.43 -10.40 7.40
N LEU A 454 18.51 -11.20 7.39
CA LEU A 454 19.13 -11.70 8.62
C LEU A 454 19.74 -10.58 9.46
N ARG A 455 20.41 -9.60 8.83
CA ARG A 455 20.91 -8.42 9.53
C ARG A 455 19.77 -7.59 10.14
N LEU A 456 18.64 -7.46 9.44
CA LEU A 456 17.46 -6.75 9.95
C LEU A 456 16.87 -7.38 11.21
N LEU A 457 16.99 -8.71 11.42
CA LEU A 457 16.53 -9.36 12.65
C LEU A 457 17.24 -8.82 13.90
N GLY A 458 18.45 -8.29 13.75
CA GLY A 458 19.24 -7.66 14.81
C GLY A 458 19.01 -6.15 14.98
N SER A 459 18.23 -5.50 14.11
CA SER A 459 18.09 -4.04 14.09
C SER A 459 17.40 -3.51 15.36
N VAL A 460 17.90 -2.38 15.86
CA VAL A 460 17.36 -1.62 16.99
C VAL A 460 16.51 -0.44 16.50
N HIS A 461 16.87 0.19 15.37
CA HIS A 461 16.16 1.36 14.87
C HIS A 461 14.91 1.03 14.05
N HIS A 462 14.86 -0.15 13.44
CA HIS A 462 13.77 -0.59 12.57
C HIS A 462 12.96 -1.72 13.19
N ALA A 463 12.43 -1.50 14.40
CA ALA A 463 11.75 -2.54 15.17
C ALA A 463 10.53 -3.15 14.44
N ARG A 464 9.73 -2.33 13.74
CA ARG A 464 8.52 -2.81 13.04
C ARG A 464 8.91 -3.66 11.83
N LEU A 465 9.89 -3.21 11.06
CA LEU A 465 10.41 -3.95 9.92
C LEU A 465 11.13 -5.23 10.34
N LYS A 466 11.90 -5.17 11.45
CA LYS A 466 12.53 -6.34 12.07
C LYS A 466 11.50 -7.40 12.40
N ASP A 467 10.44 -7.03 13.13
CA ASP A 467 9.39 -7.98 13.52
C ASP A 467 8.67 -8.52 12.28
N ALA A 468 8.30 -7.65 11.33
CA ALA A 468 7.67 -8.07 10.07
C ALA A 468 8.56 -9.03 9.25
N THR A 469 9.87 -8.79 9.20
CA THR A 469 10.84 -9.64 8.49
C THR A 469 10.99 -10.98 9.19
N GLY A 470 10.98 -11.00 10.53
CA GLY A 470 10.95 -12.23 11.31
C GLY A 470 9.69 -13.06 11.04
N GLU A 471 8.51 -12.44 11.03
CA GLU A 471 7.24 -13.10 10.68
C GLU A 471 7.26 -13.65 9.25
N MET A 472 7.83 -12.91 8.30
CA MET A 472 7.98 -13.35 6.92
C MET A 472 8.85 -14.61 6.83
N LEU A 473 10.03 -14.61 7.45
CA LEU A 473 10.93 -15.77 7.45
C LEU A 473 10.30 -16.96 8.17
N PHE A 474 9.60 -16.72 9.27
CA PHE A 474 8.88 -17.76 10.02
C PHE A 474 7.76 -18.38 9.19
N ALA A 475 6.95 -17.56 8.52
CA ALA A 475 5.90 -18.00 7.61
C ALA A 475 6.48 -18.80 6.43
N ILE A 476 7.62 -18.38 5.86
CA ILE A 476 8.32 -19.12 4.81
C ILE A 476 8.84 -20.48 5.32
N CYS A 477 9.16 -20.60 6.61
CA CYS A 477 9.63 -21.82 7.28
C CYS A 477 8.51 -22.65 7.94
N ASP A 478 7.32 -22.71 7.31
CA ASP A 478 6.15 -23.48 7.79
C ASP A 478 5.67 -23.09 9.19
N SER A 479 5.93 -21.85 9.62
CA SER A 479 5.61 -21.38 10.97
C SER A 479 6.14 -22.32 12.05
N ASN A 480 7.33 -22.90 11.82
CA ASN A 480 7.93 -23.91 12.68
C ASN A 480 9.34 -23.47 13.15
N PRO A 481 9.57 -23.30 14.47
CA PRO A 481 10.86 -22.87 15.01
C PRO A 481 12.04 -23.78 14.66
N THR A 482 11.80 -25.10 14.61
CA THR A 482 12.82 -26.09 14.27
C THR A 482 13.22 -25.97 12.81
N THR A 483 12.25 -25.80 11.91
CA THR A 483 12.52 -25.62 10.47
C THR A 483 13.27 -24.32 10.21
N MET A 484 12.85 -23.21 10.84
CA MET A 484 13.54 -21.93 10.73
C MET A 484 14.98 -22.02 11.25
N SER A 485 15.19 -22.57 12.46
CA SER A 485 16.53 -22.71 13.05
C SER A 485 17.43 -23.61 12.19
N ALA A 486 16.88 -24.67 11.61
CA ALA A 486 17.64 -25.56 10.74
C ALA A 486 18.05 -24.87 9.41
N GLN A 487 17.21 -23.98 8.88
CA GLN A 487 17.46 -23.29 7.61
C GLN A 487 18.40 -22.08 7.75
N ILE A 488 18.21 -21.23 8.76
CA ILE A 488 18.96 -19.96 8.89
C ILE A 488 19.89 -19.89 10.11
N GLY A 489 19.88 -20.92 10.97
CA GLY A 489 20.64 -20.97 12.21
C GLY A 489 19.91 -20.30 13.40
N TYR A 490 19.90 -20.97 14.55
CA TYR A 490 19.34 -20.41 15.78
C TYR A 490 20.03 -19.12 16.24
N GLY A 491 21.32 -18.92 15.94
CA GLY A 491 22.02 -17.68 16.25
C GLY A 491 21.40 -16.45 15.58
N ASN A 492 20.93 -16.61 14.34
CA ASN A 492 20.25 -15.55 13.59
C ASN A 492 18.77 -15.42 13.98
N ALA A 493 18.09 -16.55 14.21
CA ALA A 493 16.66 -16.58 14.52
C ALA A 493 16.35 -16.31 16.00
N GLY A 494 17.32 -16.46 16.90
CA GLY A 494 17.12 -16.60 18.34
C GLY A 494 16.41 -15.42 18.98
N GLY A 495 16.77 -14.19 18.61
CA GLY A 495 16.11 -12.98 19.11
C GLY A 495 14.63 -12.91 18.75
N PHE A 496 14.29 -13.28 17.51
CA PHE A 496 12.89 -13.34 17.06
C PHE A 496 12.13 -14.50 17.70
N LEU A 497 12.73 -15.70 17.76
CA LEU A 497 12.13 -16.89 18.35
C LEU A 497 11.87 -16.71 19.86
N PHE A 498 12.79 -16.04 20.57
CA PHE A 498 12.60 -15.68 21.96
C PHE A 498 11.37 -14.78 22.15
N ASN A 499 11.21 -13.74 21.32
CA ASN A 499 10.03 -12.87 21.34
C ASN A 499 8.73 -13.62 21.00
N LYS A 500 8.81 -14.68 20.18
CA LYS A 500 7.71 -15.59 19.88
C LYS A 500 7.37 -16.58 21.00
N GLY A 501 8.11 -16.59 22.10
CA GLY A 501 7.90 -17.50 23.25
C GLY A 501 8.70 -18.81 23.19
N VAL A 502 9.63 -18.96 22.24
CA VAL A 502 10.53 -20.12 22.16
C VAL A 502 11.78 -19.82 22.98
N MET A 503 11.80 -20.27 24.24
CA MET A 503 12.82 -19.90 25.23
C MET A 503 14.16 -20.67 25.09
N SER A 504 14.24 -21.69 24.25
CA SER A 504 15.45 -22.52 24.09
C SER A 504 15.60 -22.98 22.65
N ALA A 505 16.85 -23.25 22.24
CA ALA A 505 17.14 -23.79 20.93
C ALA A 505 16.33 -25.08 20.69
N PRO A 506 15.53 -25.16 19.61
CA PRO A 506 14.75 -26.34 19.33
C PRO A 506 15.68 -27.56 19.20
N THR A 507 15.39 -28.63 19.95
CA THR A 507 16.12 -29.89 19.82
C THR A 507 15.82 -30.48 18.44
N GLN A 508 16.84 -30.63 17.59
CA GLN A 508 16.66 -31.34 16.34
C GLN A 508 16.38 -32.82 16.64
N PRO A 509 15.35 -33.43 16.02
CA PRO A 509 15.19 -34.88 16.08
C PRO A 509 16.41 -35.51 15.39
N SER A 510 16.96 -36.57 15.99
CA SER A 510 18.20 -37.25 15.57
C SER A 510 18.22 -37.77 14.12
N ASN A 511 17.07 -37.75 13.43
CA ASN A 511 16.90 -38.18 12.05
C ASN A 511 16.77 -37.02 11.04
N SER A 512 16.93 -35.76 11.46
CA SER A 512 16.66 -34.56 10.65
C SER A 512 17.87 -33.61 10.56
N THR A 513 19.09 -34.15 10.46
CA THR A 513 20.22 -33.31 10.07
C THR A 513 19.95 -32.82 8.65
N LEU A 514 19.71 -31.52 8.47
CA LEU A 514 19.67 -30.94 7.13
C LEU A 514 21.05 -31.10 6.52
N VAL A 515 21.08 -31.67 5.32
CA VAL A 515 22.29 -31.92 4.57
C VAL A 515 22.22 -31.09 3.31
N THR A 516 23.34 -30.50 2.90
CA THR A 516 23.43 -29.87 1.58
C THR A 516 23.21 -30.94 0.48
N PRO A 517 22.86 -30.55 -0.76
CA PRO A 517 22.81 -31.50 -1.88
C PRO A 517 24.11 -32.29 -2.07
N SER A 518 25.23 -31.74 -1.61
CA SER A 518 26.57 -32.33 -1.63
C SER A 518 26.84 -33.34 -0.50
N GLY A 519 25.91 -33.54 0.43
CA GLY A 519 26.08 -34.49 1.55
C GLY A 519 26.68 -33.89 2.83
N GLU A 520 26.88 -32.57 2.92
CA GLU A 520 27.50 -31.93 4.08
C GLU A 520 26.47 -31.55 5.15
N ALA A 521 26.74 -31.89 6.42
CA ALA A 521 25.86 -31.57 7.54
C ALA A 521 25.82 -30.06 7.83
N ILE A 522 24.62 -29.52 8.06
CA ILE A 522 24.41 -28.11 8.40
C ILE A 522 24.32 -27.95 9.92
N ASN A 523 25.09 -27.03 10.48
CA ASN A 523 25.04 -26.71 11.91
C ASN A 523 23.75 -25.92 12.24
N PRO A 524 22.88 -26.42 13.15
CA PRO A 524 21.61 -25.78 13.48
C PRO A 524 21.73 -24.45 14.24
N ILE A 525 22.91 -24.14 14.80
CA ILE A 525 23.17 -22.87 15.50
C ILE A 525 23.54 -21.78 14.49
N THR A 526 24.46 -22.07 13.57
CA THR A 526 25.02 -21.06 12.65
C THR A 526 24.33 -21.06 11.28
N GLY A 527 23.63 -22.14 10.91
CA GLY A 527 23.09 -22.32 9.55
C GLY A 527 24.16 -22.58 8.48
N THR A 528 25.43 -22.71 8.89
CA THR A 528 26.57 -22.97 8.01
C THR A 528 26.94 -24.45 7.97
N ILE A 529 27.80 -24.84 7.02
CA ILE A 529 28.36 -26.20 6.99
C ILE A 529 29.07 -26.48 8.32
N GLN A 530 28.76 -27.62 8.92
CA GLN A 530 29.42 -28.10 10.13
C GLN A 530 30.87 -28.44 9.80
N ARG A 531 31.77 -27.49 10.06
CA ARG A 531 33.20 -27.74 10.03
C ARG A 531 33.55 -28.53 11.28
N GLU A 532 34.24 -29.66 11.10
CA GLU A 532 34.91 -30.30 12.23
C GLU A 532 35.83 -29.25 12.87
N PRO A 533 35.85 -29.16 14.21
CA PRO A 533 36.79 -28.28 14.87
C PRO A 533 38.18 -28.67 14.37
N ILE A 534 38.89 -27.71 13.77
CA ILE A 534 40.30 -27.88 13.44
C ILE A 534 40.93 -28.37 14.74
N PRO A 535 41.57 -29.55 14.77
CA PRO A 535 42.31 -29.96 15.94
C PRO A 535 43.34 -28.87 16.20
N CYS A 536 43.09 -28.02 17.19
CA CYS A 536 44.14 -27.22 17.73
C CYS A 536 45.08 -28.25 18.38
N ASP A 537 46.18 -28.58 17.71
CA ASP A 537 47.37 -29.14 18.33
C ASP A 537 47.93 -28.07 19.27
N MET A 538 47.14 -27.69 20.28
CA MET A 538 47.63 -26.92 21.41
C MET A 538 48.53 -27.86 22.17
N THR A 539 49.79 -27.46 22.28
CA THR A 539 50.75 -28.12 23.14
C THR A 539 50.21 -28.16 24.57
N ASP A 540 50.61 -29.15 25.36
CA ASP A 540 50.10 -29.30 26.74
C ASP A 540 50.37 -28.04 27.58
N GLU A 541 51.45 -27.30 27.28
CA GLU A 541 51.80 -26.02 27.89
C GLU A 541 50.82 -24.88 27.53
N GLU A 542 50.41 -24.76 26.26
CA GLU A 542 49.41 -23.75 25.85
C GLU A 542 48.04 -24.06 26.44
N ARG A 543 47.71 -25.35 26.58
CA ARG A 543 46.47 -25.79 27.23
C ARG A 543 46.45 -25.44 28.72
N GLU A 544 47.58 -25.58 29.40
CA GLU A 544 47.72 -25.20 30.82
C GLU A 544 47.62 -23.67 30.99
N GLN A 545 48.24 -22.89 30.10
CA GLN A 545 48.14 -21.42 30.13
C GLN A 545 46.71 -20.90 29.85
N GLU A 546 45.98 -21.50 28.93
CA GLU A 546 44.56 -21.14 28.71
C GLU A 546 43.69 -21.58 29.88
N ALA A 547 43.96 -22.73 30.50
CA ALA A 547 43.27 -23.17 31.70
C ALA A 547 43.49 -22.21 32.89
N GLU A 548 44.72 -21.71 33.07
CA GLU A 548 45.02 -20.69 34.08
C GLU A 548 44.27 -19.37 33.81
N LYS A 549 44.25 -18.90 32.56
CA LYS A 549 43.48 -17.70 32.18
C LYS A 549 41.99 -17.87 32.44
N LEU A 550 41.43 -19.04 32.11
CA LEU A 550 40.02 -19.37 32.36
C LEU A 550 39.72 -19.46 33.85
N MET A 551 40.63 -20.03 34.65
CA MET A 551 40.49 -20.07 36.10
C MET A 551 40.41 -18.67 36.69
N VAL A 552 41.29 -17.75 36.27
CA VAL A 552 41.26 -16.35 36.71
C VAL A 552 39.97 -15.65 36.28
N LEU A 553 39.49 -15.91 35.06
CA LEU A 553 38.23 -15.36 34.56
C LEU A 553 37.03 -15.83 35.38
N PHE A 554 36.93 -17.13 35.69
CA PHE A 554 35.83 -17.69 36.49
C PHE A 554 35.88 -17.20 37.95
N ASP A 555 37.07 -17.08 38.54
CA ASP A 555 37.23 -16.54 39.91
C ASP A 555 36.86 -15.04 39.97
N ARG A 556 37.22 -14.28 38.94
CA ARG A 556 36.81 -12.88 38.80
C ARG A 556 35.29 -12.74 38.60
N LEU A 557 34.68 -13.63 37.83
CA LEU A 557 33.25 -13.67 37.57
C LEU A 557 32.44 -14.07 38.81
N GLU A 558 32.95 -15.00 39.61
CA GLU A 558 32.40 -15.37 40.93
C GLU A 558 32.45 -14.18 41.89
N ARG A 559 33.61 -13.49 41.95
CA ARG A 559 33.80 -12.33 42.81
C ARG A 559 32.97 -11.11 42.39
N SER A 560 32.66 -10.97 41.10
CA SER A 560 31.73 -9.93 40.61
C SER A 560 30.25 -10.32 40.72
N GLY A 561 29.93 -11.50 41.26
CA GLY A 561 28.56 -11.98 41.45
C GLY A 561 27.86 -12.46 40.18
N GLY A 562 28.60 -12.69 39.08
CA GLY A 562 28.04 -13.15 37.81
C GLY A 562 27.71 -14.65 37.79
N ILE A 563 28.30 -15.43 38.68
CA ILE A 563 28.02 -16.86 38.91
C ILE A 563 28.05 -17.18 40.40
N GLY A 564 27.18 -18.08 40.86
CA GLY A 564 27.18 -18.56 42.25
C GLY A 564 28.36 -19.51 42.51
N PRO A 565 28.90 -19.58 43.74
CA PRO A 565 30.07 -20.43 44.08
C PRO A 565 29.89 -21.92 43.73
N GLY A 566 28.66 -22.42 43.81
CA GLY A 566 28.32 -23.81 43.47
C GLY A 566 28.16 -24.08 41.97
N GLN A 567 28.07 -23.04 41.13
CA GLN A 567 27.97 -23.13 39.67
C GLN A 567 29.31 -22.85 38.97
N ASN A 568 30.36 -22.50 39.72
CA ASN A 568 31.69 -22.29 39.16
C ASN A 568 32.27 -23.64 38.66
N PRO A 569 32.50 -23.80 37.35
CA PRO A 569 33.01 -25.05 36.76
C PRO A 569 34.37 -25.45 37.35
N VAL A 570 35.21 -24.48 37.72
CA VAL A 570 36.53 -24.70 38.30
C VAL A 570 36.40 -25.32 39.69
N ARG A 571 35.49 -24.80 40.53
CA ARG A 571 35.24 -25.37 41.87
C ARG A 571 34.61 -26.76 41.79
N GLN A 572 33.72 -27.00 40.84
CA GLN A 572 33.16 -28.33 40.61
C GLN A 572 34.22 -29.34 40.15
N ALA A 573 35.15 -28.92 39.29
CA ALA A 573 36.27 -29.76 38.87
C ALA A 573 37.22 -30.08 40.04
N ILE A 574 37.54 -29.10 40.90
CA ILE A 574 38.35 -29.31 42.10
C ILE A 574 37.65 -30.23 43.09
N ALA A 575 36.34 -30.04 43.30
CA ALA A 575 35.53 -30.86 44.21
C ALA A 575 35.42 -32.32 43.72
N LYS A 576 35.26 -32.54 42.41
CA LYS A 576 35.25 -33.88 41.79
C LYS A 576 36.63 -34.57 41.80
N ARG A 577 37.71 -33.80 41.90
CA ARG A 577 39.09 -34.33 41.98
C ARG A 577 39.53 -34.63 43.41
N SER A 578 38.82 -34.06 44.39
CA SER A 578 39.06 -34.24 45.83
C SER A 578 38.15 -35.30 46.47
N ALA A 579 37.24 -35.87 45.68
CA ALA A 579 36.42 -37.05 46.00
C ALA A 579 36.95 -38.23 45.20
#